data_AF-A0A1I8Q9X9-F1
#
_entry.id   AF-A0A1I8Q9X9-F1
#
_cell.length_a   1.000
_cell.length_b   1.000
_cell.length_c   1.000
_cell.angle_alpha   90.00
_cell.angle_beta   90.00
_cell.angle_gamma   90.00
#
_symmetry.space_group_name_H-M   'P 1'
#
loop_
_entity.id
_entity.type
_entity.pdbx_description
1 polymer ?
#
loop_
_entity_poly.entity_id
_entity_poly.type
_entity_poly.pdbx_seq_one_letter_code
_entity_poly.pdbx_strand_id
1 'polypeptide(L)'
;FVYTQKNPSFLQLSALSAQRLNNTRKADIEVVFFNRGTKVGSEAMLELFLDLGNYNDYYVDRRGLVQLVKPKMDRSEQKEIARRIADLEEGSVYISHVNWIDFDSFDLPKPIYVNMVRDPVERIISWFYYIRGSYRNAIFFNKFPQRKVNSEEWYKKNFNDCVRSGDEECQYVQMNVREKYQDQRRQSLYYCGHNDNCL
;
A
#
# COMPACT_ATOMS: atom_id res chain seq x y z
N PHE A 1 19.52 -29.99 26.14
CA PHE A 1 18.90 -30.20 24.82
C PHE A 1 19.31 -29.07 23.90
N VAL A 2 20.41 -29.25 23.18
CA VAL A 2 20.93 -28.28 22.20
C VAL A 2 20.15 -28.49 20.90
N TYR A 3 19.30 -27.55 20.53
CA TYR A 3 18.73 -27.52 19.18
C TYR A 3 19.81 -27.02 18.23
N THR A 4 20.49 -27.95 17.56
CA THR A 4 21.21 -27.65 16.32
C THR A 4 20.18 -27.36 15.24
N GLN A 5 19.88 -26.09 14.98
CA GLN A 5 19.20 -25.70 13.74
C GLN A 5 20.15 -26.04 12.58
N LYS A 6 19.75 -27.02 11.77
CA LYS A 6 20.36 -27.27 10.46
C LYS A 6 20.20 -25.99 9.61
N ASN A 7 21.32 -25.46 9.14
CA ASN A 7 21.38 -24.34 8.18
C ASN A 7 20.39 -24.54 7.02
N PRO A 8 19.46 -23.60 6.77
CA PRO A 8 18.68 -23.62 5.56
C PRO A 8 19.54 -23.11 4.38
N SER A 9 19.69 -23.99 3.38
CA SER A 9 19.78 -23.69 1.95
C SER A 9 20.89 -22.77 1.40
N PHE A 10 22.15 -23.20 1.48
CA PHE A 10 23.20 -22.71 0.56
C PHE A 10 22.91 -23.09 -0.93
N LEU A 11 22.09 -24.12 -1.16
CA LEU A 11 21.75 -24.66 -2.48
C LEU A 11 20.66 -23.88 -3.25
N GLN A 12 19.97 -22.92 -2.64
CA GLN A 12 18.94 -22.12 -3.35
C GLN A 12 19.52 -20.97 -4.18
N LEU A 13 20.70 -20.46 -3.80
CA LEU A 13 21.32 -19.30 -4.44
C LEU A 13 21.93 -19.62 -5.81
N SER A 14 22.37 -20.87 -6.05
CA SER A 14 23.00 -21.28 -7.32
C SER A 14 22.04 -21.32 -8.52
N ALA A 15 20.72 -21.30 -8.28
CA ALA A 15 19.70 -21.29 -9.32
C ALA A 15 19.21 -19.88 -9.71
N LEU A 16 19.69 -18.84 -9.02
CA LEU A 16 19.35 -17.45 -9.28
C LEU A 16 20.19 -16.94 -10.46
N SER A 17 19.54 -16.58 -11.56
CA SER A 17 20.17 -15.77 -12.62
C SER A 17 19.54 -14.39 -12.64
N ALA A 18 20.35 -13.36 -12.93
CA ALA A 18 19.87 -11.99 -13.05
C ALA A 18 18.74 -11.88 -14.08
N GLN A 19 18.80 -12.65 -15.17
CA GLN A 19 17.75 -12.70 -16.18
C GLN A 19 16.44 -13.32 -15.69
N ARG A 20 16.50 -14.28 -14.76
CA ARG A 20 15.30 -14.89 -14.14
C ARG A 20 14.70 -14.03 -13.05
N LEU A 21 15.51 -13.20 -12.39
CA LEU A 21 15.08 -12.27 -11.35
C LEU A 21 14.63 -10.92 -11.91
N ASN A 22 15.00 -10.60 -13.14
CA ASN A 22 14.55 -9.39 -13.80
C ASN A 22 13.05 -9.51 -14.14
N ASN A 23 12.20 -8.94 -13.29
CA ASN A 23 10.76 -8.83 -13.52
C ASN A 23 10.37 -7.60 -14.35
N THR A 24 11.26 -6.61 -14.54
CA THR A 24 10.94 -5.39 -15.31
C THR A 24 10.72 -5.70 -16.78
N ARG A 25 11.35 -6.76 -17.30
CA ARG A 25 11.16 -7.26 -18.68
C ARG A 25 9.73 -7.71 -19.03
N LYS A 26 8.83 -7.79 -18.03
CA LYS A 26 7.41 -8.14 -18.22
C LYS A 26 6.53 -6.91 -18.43
N ALA A 27 7.08 -5.71 -18.26
CA ALA A 27 6.40 -4.46 -18.57
C ALA A 27 6.52 -4.15 -20.07
N ASP A 28 5.54 -3.43 -20.60
CA ASP A 28 5.50 -2.97 -21.99
C ASP A 28 6.09 -1.56 -22.14
N ILE A 29 6.14 -0.79 -21.06
CA ILE A 29 6.72 0.57 -20.99
C ILE A 29 7.65 0.72 -19.78
N GLU A 30 8.65 1.60 -19.90
CA GLU A 30 9.62 1.89 -18.84
C GLU A 30 9.10 2.94 -17.83
N VAL A 31 7.83 2.83 -17.44
CA VAL A 31 7.23 3.68 -16.40
C VAL A 31 7.08 2.87 -15.11
N VAL A 32 7.57 3.39 -14.00
CA VAL A 32 7.39 2.74 -12.69
C VAL A 32 6.05 3.16 -12.11
N PHE A 33 5.19 2.19 -11.84
CA PHE A 33 3.97 2.40 -11.07
C PHE A 33 4.13 1.89 -9.64
N PHE A 34 4.26 2.81 -8.70
CA PHE A 34 4.29 2.53 -7.27
C PHE A 34 2.88 2.64 -6.68
N ASN A 35 2.12 1.54 -6.72
CA ASN A 35 0.78 1.45 -6.15
C ASN A 35 0.83 1.27 -4.62
N ARG A 36 1.30 2.33 -3.94
CA ARG A 36 1.77 2.26 -2.56
C ARG A 36 0.70 1.79 -1.56
N GLY A 37 1.02 0.71 -0.84
CA GLY A 37 0.31 0.33 0.37
C GLY A 37 0.45 1.39 1.49
N THR A 38 -0.49 1.36 2.42
CA THR A 38 -0.50 2.16 3.65
C THR A 38 0.25 1.45 4.79
N LYS A 39 0.97 2.22 5.61
CA LYS A 39 1.70 1.74 6.80
C LYS A 39 2.81 0.70 6.52
N VAL A 40 3.29 0.64 5.29
CA VAL A 40 4.38 -0.24 4.83
C VAL A 40 5.74 0.47 4.68
N GLY A 41 5.86 1.71 5.14
CA GLY A 41 7.08 2.51 4.93
C GLY A 41 7.13 3.23 3.58
N SER A 42 6.00 3.30 2.87
CA SER A 42 5.93 3.89 1.52
C SER A 42 6.25 5.39 1.45
N GLU A 43 6.29 6.09 2.58
CA GLU A 43 6.70 7.50 2.61
C GLU A 43 8.22 7.64 2.43
N ALA A 44 9.01 6.80 3.09
CA ALA A 44 10.46 6.79 2.90
C ALA A 44 10.83 6.41 1.45
N MET A 45 10.06 5.52 0.83
CA MET A 45 10.24 5.16 -0.58
C MET A 45 9.89 6.32 -1.52
N LEU A 46 8.87 7.12 -1.21
CA LEU A 46 8.55 8.34 -1.96
C LEU A 46 9.72 9.33 -1.90
N GLU A 47 10.27 9.60 -0.72
CA GLU A 47 11.43 10.50 -0.58
C GLU A 47 12.62 9.98 -1.39
N LEU A 48 12.89 8.67 -1.33
CA LEU A 48 13.94 8.05 -2.14
C LEU A 48 13.70 8.25 -3.64
N PHE A 49 12.46 8.08 -4.13
CA PHE A 49 12.15 8.34 -5.55
C PHE A 49 12.37 9.80 -5.93
N LEU A 50 12.08 10.75 -5.03
CA LEU A 50 12.31 12.16 -5.28
C LEU A 50 13.80 12.50 -5.35
N ASP A 51 14.58 12.00 -4.39
CA ASP A 51 16.03 12.19 -4.35
C ASP A 51 16.72 11.59 -5.59
N LEU A 52 16.34 10.36 -5.96
CA LEU A 52 16.86 9.70 -7.15
C LEU A 52 16.39 10.35 -8.45
N GLY A 53 15.19 10.95 -8.47
CA GLY A 53 14.69 11.69 -9.63
C GLY A 53 15.54 12.93 -9.91
N ASN A 54 15.94 13.65 -8.85
CA ASN A 54 16.86 14.77 -8.97
C ASN A 54 18.26 14.35 -9.46
N TYR A 55 18.73 13.16 -9.09
CA TYR A 55 20.07 12.69 -9.45
C TYR A 55 20.14 12.07 -10.86
N ASN A 56 19.08 11.37 -11.27
CA ASN A 56 19.03 10.61 -12.52
C ASN A 56 18.19 11.28 -13.62
N ASP A 57 17.75 12.52 -13.40
CA ASP A 57 16.97 13.33 -14.34
C ASP A 57 15.67 12.65 -14.81
N TYR A 58 14.88 12.16 -13.86
CA TYR A 58 13.55 11.60 -14.14
C TYR A 58 12.45 12.26 -13.30
N TYR A 59 11.22 12.16 -13.80
CA TYR A 59 10.05 12.78 -13.19
C TYR A 59 9.29 11.84 -12.23
N VAL A 60 8.88 12.37 -11.08
CA VAL A 60 7.97 11.69 -10.13
C VAL A 60 6.60 12.37 -10.15
N ASP A 61 5.61 11.71 -10.74
CA ASP A 61 4.22 12.14 -10.74
C ASP A 61 3.53 11.84 -9.40
N ARG A 62 3.23 12.91 -8.67
CA ARG A 62 2.58 12.90 -7.35
C ARG A 62 1.08 13.16 -7.39
N ARG A 63 0.46 13.29 -8.58
CA ARG A 63 -0.99 13.56 -8.70
C ARG A 63 -1.86 12.44 -8.12
N GLY A 64 -1.31 11.23 -7.96
CA GLY A 64 -1.97 10.13 -7.25
C GLY A 64 -2.06 10.31 -5.73
N LEU A 65 -1.23 11.17 -5.12
CA LEU A 65 -1.20 11.38 -3.67
C LEU A 65 -2.37 12.23 -3.15
N VAL A 66 -2.94 13.07 -4.00
CA VAL A 66 -4.07 13.95 -3.64
C VAL A 66 -5.43 13.29 -3.86
N GLN A 67 -5.47 12.12 -4.52
CA GLN A 67 -6.70 11.41 -4.80
C GLN A 67 -7.28 10.80 -3.52
N LEU A 68 -8.60 10.80 -3.41
CA LEU A 68 -9.28 10.11 -2.32
C LEU A 68 -8.99 8.61 -2.45
N VAL A 69 -8.40 8.03 -1.41
CA VAL A 69 -8.17 6.58 -1.34
C VAL A 69 -9.54 5.90 -1.30
N LYS A 70 -9.84 5.12 -2.34
CA LYS A 70 -11.05 4.30 -2.41
C LYS A 70 -10.63 2.84 -2.38
N PRO A 71 -11.17 2.01 -1.47
CA PRO A 71 -10.82 0.59 -1.44
C PRO A 71 -11.18 -0.16 -2.72
N LYS A 72 -12.23 0.30 -3.42
CA LYS A 72 -12.62 -0.19 -4.74
C LYS A 72 -13.00 1.00 -5.62
N MET A 73 -12.32 1.13 -6.75
CA MET A 73 -12.64 2.09 -7.81
C MET A 73 -13.50 1.44 -8.88
N ASP A 74 -14.35 2.25 -9.53
CA ASP A 74 -15.08 1.78 -10.69
C ASP A 74 -14.16 1.62 -11.91
N ARG A 75 -14.67 0.97 -12.96
CA ARG A 75 -13.88 0.67 -14.16
C ARG A 75 -13.46 1.94 -14.92
N SER A 76 -14.22 3.03 -14.83
CA SER A 76 -13.90 4.30 -15.49
C SER A 76 -12.75 5.01 -14.78
N GLU A 77 -12.77 5.04 -13.44
CA GLU A 77 -11.71 5.58 -12.59
C GLU A 77 -10.40 4.81 -12.80
N GLN A 78 -10.47 3.47 -12.80
CA GLN A 78 -9.32 2.61 -13.10
C GLN A 78 -8.73 2.94 -14.48
N LYS A 79 -9.58 3.10 -15.50
CA LYS A 79 -9.14 3.44 -16.86
C LYS A 79 -8.50 4.82 -16.94
N GLU A 80 -9.00 5.81 -16.20
CA GLU A 80 -8.41 7.15 -16.17
C GLU A 80 -6.99 7.12 -15.58
N ILE A 81 -6.80 6.40 -14.48
CA ILE A 81 -5.49 6.24 -13.86
C ILE A 81 -4.55 5.46 -14.79
N ALA A 82 -5.01 4.35 -15.39
CA ALA A 82 -4.23 3.56 -16.32
C ALA A 82 -3.77 4.36 -17.54
N ARG A 83 -4.67 5.15 -18.15
CA ARG A 83 -4.31 6.06 -19.26
C ARG A 83 -3.27 7.07 -18.84
N ARG A 84 -3.47 7.72 -17.69
CA ARG A 84 -2.51 8.69 -17.16
C ARG A 84 -1.12 8.09 -17.02
N ILE A 85 -1.02 6.86 -16.54
CA ILE A 85 0.26 6.15 -16.38
C ILE A 85 0.86 5.80 -17.74
N ALA A 86 0.05 5.32 -18.68
CA ALA A 86 0.48 4.97 -20.04
C ALA A 86 0.95 6.19 -20.85
N ASP A 87 0.41 7.38 -20.56
CA ASP A 87 0.78 8.64 -21.22
C ASP A 87 2.03 9.32 -20.60
N LEU A 88 2.62 8.74 -19.55
CA LEU A 88 3.86 9.29 -18.96
C LEU A 88 5.07 9.00 -19.85
N GLU A 89 6.04 9.90 -19.79
CA GLU A 89 7.34 9.70 -20.42
C GLU A 89 8.09 8.52 -19.78
N GLU A 90 8.76 7.71 -20.59
CA GLU A 90 9.60 6.61 -20.14
C GLU A 90 10.67 7.10 -19.14
N GLY A 91 10.98 6.27 -18.14
CA GLY A 91 11.81 6.64 -17.00
C GLY A 91 11.06 7.31 -15.85
N SER A 92 9.80 7.72 -16.05
CA SER A 92 9.00 8.37 -15.00
C SER A 92 8.49 7.39 -13.92
N VAL A 93 8.17 7.95 -12.75
CA VAL A 93 7.54 7.23 -11.63
C VAL A 93 6.16 7.81 -11.34
N TYR A 94 5.12 6.98 -11.35
CA TYR A 94 3.78 7.33 -10.89
C TYR A 94 3.50 6.73 -9.51
N ILE A 95 3.02 7.55 -8.57
CA ILE A 95 2.77 7.12 -7.19
C ILE A 95 1.32 7.37 -6.81
N SER A 96 0.62 6.32 -6.34
CA SER A 96 -0.78 6.43 -5.93
C SER A 96 -1.20 5.38 -4.91
N HIS A 97 -2.17 5.73 -4.05
CA HIS A 97 -2.80 4.82 -3.09
C HIS A 97 -3.98 4.08 -3.71
N VAL A 98 -3.66 3.13 -4.59
CA VAL A 98 -4.65 2.38 -5.35
C VAL A 98 -4.34 0.89 -5.37
N ASN A 99 -5.39 0.07 -5.45
CA ASN A 99 -5.20 -1.36 -5.65
C ASN A 99 -4.64 -1.62 -7.06
N TRP A 100 -4.10 -2.82 -7.25
CA TRP A 100 -3.62 -3.27 -8.55
C TRP A 100 -4.67 -3.07 -9.66
N ILE A 101 -4.22 -2.51 -10.79
CA ILE A 101 -5.04 -2.23 -11.98
C ILE A 101 -4.59 -3.17 -13.10
N ASP A 102 -5.55 -3.83 -13.74
CA ASP A 102 -5.30 -4.67 -14.90
C ASP A 102 -5.25 -3.81 -16.18
N PHE A 103 -4.05 -3.43 -16.62
CA PHE A 103 -3.84 -2.61 -17.81
C PHE A 103 -4.27 -3.34 -19.09
N ASP A 104 -4.09 -4.66 -19.14
CA ASP A 104 -4.48 -5.49 -20.30
C ASP A 104 -6.01 -5.40 -20.51
N SER A 105 -6.80 -5.33 -19.43
CA SER A 105 -8.27 -5.19 -19.50
C SER A 105 -8.78 -3.88 -20.11
N PHE A 106 -7.88 -2.92 -20.34
CA PHE A 106 -8.14 -1.61 -20.93
C PHE A 106 -7.43 -1.39 -22.27
N ASP A 107 -6.76 -2.41 -22.80
CA ASP A 107 -5.91 -2.32 -24.00
C ASP A 107 -4.80 -1.25 -23.85
N LEU A 108 -4.19 -1.17 -22.67
CA LEU A 108 -3.13 -0.21 -22.34
C LEU A 108 -1.81 -0.94 -22.02
N PRO A 109 -0.66 -0.32 -22.28
CA PRO A 109 0.64 -0.92 -22.00
C PRO A 109 0.87 -1.08 -20.49
N LYS A 110 1.42 -2.22 -20.06
CA LYS A 110 1.70 -2.48 -18.64
C LYS A 110 2.95 -1.74 -18.17
N PRO A 111 2.86 -0.95 -17.08
CA PRO A 111 4.02 -0.35 -16.43
C PRO A 111 4.79 -1.36 -15.58
N ILE A 112 5.95 -0.95 -15.09
CA ILE A 112 6.73 -1.67 -14.08
C ILE A 112 6.07 -1.47 -12.71
N TYR A 113 5.36 -2.49 -12.23
CA TYR A 113 4.76 -2.47 -10.88
C TYR A 113 5.82 -2.60 -9.78
N VAL A 114 5.78 -1.71 -8.81
CA VAL A 114 6.55 -1.78 -7.57
C VAL A 114 5.60 -1.63 -6.39
N ASN A 115 5.83 -2.38 -5.32
CA ASN A 115 5.08 -2.25 -4.08
C ASN A 115 5.93 -2.66 -2.87
N MET A 116 5.39 -2.45 -1.67
CA MET A 116 6.00 -2.82 -0.40
C MET A 116 4.98 -3.56 0.46
N VAL A 117 5.44 -4.66 1.06
CA VAL A 117 4.70 -5.39 2.08
C VAL A 117 5.29 -5.13 3.46
N ARG A 118 4.49 -5.35 4.50
CA ARG A 118 4.92 -5.30 5.90
C ARG A 118 4.25 -6.45 6.61
N ASP A 119 4.88 -6.97 7.67
CA ASP A 119 4.22 -7.93 8.55
C ASP A 119 2.78 -7.45 8.90
N PRO A 120 1.75 -8.30 8.69
CA PRO A 120 0.36 -7.88 8.84
C PRO A 120 0.01 -7.37 10.24
N VAL A 121 0.60 -7.95 11.29
CA VAL A 121 0.33 -7.57 12.68
C VAL A 121 0.97 -6.22 12.98
N GLU A 122 2.24 -6.06 12.63
CA GLU A 122 2.99 -4.81 12.76
C GLU A 122 2.34 -3.65 11.98
N ARG A 123 1.75 -3.95 10.81
CA ARG A 123 1.03 -2.98 10.00
C ARG A 123 -0.23 -2.49 10.71
N ILE A 124 -1.00 -3.39 11.32
CA ILE A 124 -2.19 -3.06 12.11
C ILE A 124 -1.80 -2.27 13.37
N ILE A 125 -0.76 -2.67 14.09
CA ILE A 125 -0.24 -1.93 15.26
C ILE A 125 0.14 -0.50 14.85
N SER A 126 0.86 -0.35 13.73
CA SER A 126 1.24 0.96 13.21
C SER A 126 0.04 1.83 12.85
N TRP A 127 -1.04 1.22 12.33
CA TRP A 127 -2.29 1.92 12.07
C TRP A 127 -3.01 2.33 13.36
N PHE A 128 -3.13 1.39 14.31
CA PHE A 128 -3.81 1.57 15.59
C PHE A 128 -3.31 2.81 16.35
N TYR A 129 -1.99 2.97 16.42
CA TYR A 129 -1.39 4.15 17.06
C TYR A 129 -1.40 5.39 16.17
N TYR A 130 -1.29 5.25 14.85
CA TYR A 130 -1.36 6.38 13.93
C TYR A 130 -2.71 7.11 14.00
N ILE A 131 -3.83 6.38 14.02
CA ILE A 131 -5.16 7.00 14.09
C ILE A 131 -5.42 7.67 15.45
N ARG A 132 -4.74 7.21 16.52
CA ARG A 132 -4.79 7.77 17.89
C ARG A 132 -3.78 8.89 18.12
N GLY A 133 -2.88 9.16 17.19
CA GLY A 133 -1.86 10.20 17.33
C GLY A 133 -2.47 11.59 17.52
N SER A 134 -2.00 12.32 18.53
CA SER A 134 -2.51 13.66 18.89
C SER A 134 -2.39 14.66 17.74
N TYR A 135 -1.24 14.69 17.06
CA TYR A 135 -0.98 15.59 15.92
C TYR A 135 -2.00 15.41 14.79
N ARG A 136 -2.25 14.15 14.39
CA ARG A 136 -3.26 13.83 13.38
C ARG A 136 -4.64 14.31 13.82
N ASN A 137 -5.05 13.98 15.04
CA ASN A 137 -6.39 14.33 15.53
C ASN A 137 -6.58 15.84 15.68
N ALA A 138 -5.54 16.59 16.06
CA ALA A 138 -5.59 18.06 16.09
C ALA A 138 -5.82 18.65 14.69
N ILE A 139 -5.12 18.15 13.66
CA ILE A 139 -5.34 18.58 12.26
C ILE A 139 -6.77 18.26 11.80
N PHE A 140 -7.25 17.05 12.10
CA PHE A 140 -8.61 16.64 11.73
C PHE A 140 -9.69 17.47 12.44
N PHE A 141 -9.48 17.80 13.72
CA PHE A 141 -10.37 18.67 14.47
C PHE A 141 -10.42 20.08 13.88
N ASN A 142 -9.27 20.66 13.53
CA ASN A 142 -9.20 21.97 12.90
C ASN A 142 -9.91 22.01 11.53
N LYS A 143 -9.81 20.92 10.75
CA LYS A 143 -10.51 20.80 9.46
C LYS A 143 -12.01 20.55 9.61
N PHE A 144 -12.43 19.85 10.67
CA PHE A 144 -13.81 19.42 10.89
C PHE A 144 -14.24 19.66 12.35
N PRO A 145 -14.40 20.92 12.78
CA PRO A 145 -14.61 21.25 14.20
C PRO A 145 -15.94 20.71 14.76
N GLN A 146 -16.92 20.44 13.90
CA GLN A 146 -18.21 19.87 14.28
C GLN A 146 -18.16 18.36 14.55
N ARG A 147 -17.05 17.69 14.23
CA ARG A 147 -16.92 16.25 14.42
C ARG A 147 -16.69 15.96 15.90
N LYS A 148 -17.49 15.05 16.46
CA LYS A 148 -17.31 14.56 17.83
C LYS A 148 -15.91 13.94 18.00
N VAL A 149 -15.18 14.44 18.97
CA VAL A 149 -13.88 13.88 19.38
C VAL A 149 -14.13 12.55 20.10
N ASN A 150 -13.24 11.58 19.90
CA ASN A 150 -13.30 10.30 20.61
C ASN A 150 -13.11 10.49 22.13
N SER A 151 -13.54 9.49 22.92
CA SER A 151 -13.34 9.50 24.37
C SER A 151 -11.85 9.43 24.73
N GLU A 152 -11.52 9.91 25.92
CA GLU A 152 -10.17 9.78 26.48
C GLU A 152 -9.72 8.31 26.56
N GLU A 153 -10.63 7.40 26.93
CA GLU A 153 -10.39 5.96 26.96
C GLU A 153 -9.93 5.43 25.59
N TRP A 154 -10.56 5.88 24.50
CA TRP A 154 -10.18 5.46 23.16
C TRP A 154 -8.75 5.86 22.80
N TYR A 155 -8.33 7.08 23.18
CA TYR A 155 -6.97 7.57 22.94
C TYR A 155 -5.92 6.85 23.79
N LYS A 156 -6.26 6.51 25.04
CA LYS A 156 -5.34 5.86 25.99
C LYS A 156 -5.28 4.34 25.85
N LYS A 157 -6.26 3.71 25.20
CA LYS A 157 -6.29 2.26 24.98
C LYS A 157 -5.04 1.80 24.24
N ASN A 158 -4.36 0.79 24.79
CA ASN A 158 -3.22 0.15 24.11
C ASN A 158 -3.69 -1.01 23.22
N PHE A 159 -2.82 -1.45 22.31
CA PHE A 159 -3.17 -2.46 21.33
C PHE A 159 -3.52 -3.82 21.97
N ASN A 160 -2.80 -4.23 23.02
CA ASN A 160 -3.05 -5.51 23.68
C ASN A 160 -4.45 -5.56 24.31
N ASP A 161 -4.90 -4.47 24.93
CA ASP A 161 -6.23 -4.40 25.52
C ASP A 161 -7.31 -4.38 24.44
N CYS A 162 -7.07 -3.72 23.30
CA CYS A 162 -7.93 -3.79 22.12
C CYS A 162 -8.11 -5.24 21.62
N VAL A 163 -7.01 -6.01 21.54
CA VAL A 163 -7.06 -7.43 21.16
C VAL A 163 -7.82 -8.26 22.20
N ARG A 164 -7.51 -8.10 23.50
CA ARG A 164 -8.13 -8.90 24.59
C ARG A 164 -9.61 -8.62 24.76
N SER A 165 -10.04 -7.38 24.58
CA SER A 165 -11.45 -6.99 24.67
C SER A 165 -12.26 -7.34 23.42
N GLY A 166 -11.61 -7.82 22.34
CA GLY A 166 -12.31 -8.21 21.12
C GLY A 166 -12.81 -7.02 20.30
N ASP A 167 -12.20 -5.84 20.45
CA ASP A 167 -12.58 -4.64 19.70
C ASP A 167 -12.49 -4.88 18.20
N GLU A 168 -13.52 -4.47 17.46
CA GLU A 168 -13.63 -4.72 16.02
C GLU A 168 -12.40 -4.26 15.23
N GLU A 169 -11.75 -3.16 15.59
CA GLU A 169 -10.58 -2.63 14.86
C GLU A 169 -9.31 -3.49 14.98
N CYS A 170 -9.23 -4.33 16.02
CA CYS A 170 -8.08 -5.19 16.29
C CYS A 170 -8.35 -6.68 15.97
N GLN A 171 -9.54 -7.01 15.48
CA GLN A 171 -9.92 -8.37 15.10
C GLN A 171 -9.88 -8.56 13.59
N TYR A 172 -9.29 -9.65 13.10
CA TYR A 172 -9.44 -10.05 11.70
C TYR A 172 -10.57 -11.06 11.56
N VAL A 173 -11.71 -10.61 11.02
CA VAL A 173 -12.85 -11.48 10.74
C VAL A 173 -12.78 -11.93 9.29
N GLN A 174 -12.61 -13.23 9.08
CA GLN A 174 -12.64 -13.85 7.76
C GLN A 174 -14.00 -13.63 7.09
N MET A 175 -14.01 -13.49 5.76
CA MET A 175 -15.22 -13.31 4.95
C MET A 175 -16.04 -12.04 5.26
N ASN A 176 -15.52 -11.10 6.06
CA ASN A 176 -16.23 -9.87 6.35
C ASN A 176 -16.19 -8.91 5.14
N VAL A 177 -17.22 -8.88 4.31
CA VAL A 177 -17.26 -7.97 3.14
C VAL A 177 -17.40 -6.49 3.48
N ARG A 178 -17.62 -6.14 4.76
CA ARG A 178 -17.71 -4.74 5.19
C ARG A 178 -16.32 -4.16 5.41
N GLU A 179 -15.83 -3.47 4.40
CA GLU A 179 -14.65 -2.65 4.53
C GLU A 179 -15.03 -1.27 5.08
N LYS A 180 -14.69 -1.00 6.34
CA LYS A 180 -14.71 0.38 6.83
C LYS A 180 -13.62 1.14 6.10
N TYR A 181 -13.89 2.41 5.76
CA TYR A 181 -12.91 3.29 5.14
C TYR A 181 -11.57 3.23 5.90
N GLN A 182 -10.49 2.87 5.21
CA GLN A 182 -9.12 2.71 5.74
C GLN A 182 -8.86 1.46 6.60
N ASP A 183 -9.56 0.35 6.36
CA ASP A 183 -9.22 -0.93 7.01
C ASP A 183 -7.80 -1.40 6.66
N GLN A 184 -6.91 -1.39 7.66
CA GLN A 184 -5.51 -1.81 7.52
C GLN A 184 -5.28 -3.27 7.87
N ARG A 185 -6.31 -4.11 7.85
CA ARG A 185 -6.16 -5.55 8.08
C ARG A 185 -5.93 -6.30 6.77
N ARG A 186 -6.52 -5.85 5.66
CA ARG A 186 -6.42 -6.51 4.35
C ARG A 186 -5.35 -5.90 3.46
N GLN A 187 -4.12 -6.37 3.60
CA GLN A 187 -3.04 -5.90 2.73
C GLN A 187 -3.17 -6.47 1.32
N SER A 188 -3.73 -7.67 1.19
CA SER A 188 -3.93 -8.37 -0.07
C SER A 188 -4.75 -7.59 -1.09
N LEU A 189 -5.64 -6.68 -0.65
CA LEU A 189 -6.46 -5.86 -1.56
C LEU A 189 -5.60 -5.01 -2.51
N TYR A 190 -4.49 -4.45 -2.01
CA TYR A 190 -3.55 -3.69 -2.84
C TYR A 190 -2.96 -4.49 -4.01
N TYR A 191 -2.95 -5.82 -3.91
CA TYR A 191 -2.30 -6.74 -4.84
C TYR A 191 -3.29 -7.56 -5.68
N CYS A 192 -4.42 -7.95 -5.08
CA CYS A 192 -5.48 -8.69 -5.77
C CYS A 192 -6.24 -7.79 -6.76
N GLY A 193 -6.32 -6.49 -6.47
CA GLY A 193 -6.91 -5.50 -7.37
C GLY A 193 -8.36 -5.18 -7.03
N HIS A 194 -9.21 -5.17 -8.05
CA HIS A 194 -10.57 -4.62 -7.99
C HIS A 194 -11.67 -5.66 -8.19
N ASN A 195 -11.31 -6.95 -8.28
CA ASN A 195 -12.26 -8.04 -8.44
C ASN A 195 -13.05 -8.28 -7.14
N ASP A 196 -14.32 -8.66 -7.24
CA ASP A 196 -15.15 -8.99 -6.06
C ASP A 196 -14.59 -10.15 -5.23
N ASN A 197 -13.88 -11.08 -5.87
CA ASN A 197 -13.21 -12.20 -5.19
C ASN A 197 -12.03 -11.75 -4.30
N CYS A 198 -11.63 -10.48 -4.35
CA CYS A 198 -10.58 -9.93 -3.50
C CYS A 198 -11.08 -9.51 -2.11
N LEU A 199 -12.40 -9.36 -1.93
CA LEU A 199 -13.05 -8.83 -0.72
C LEU A 199 -13.20 -9.88 0.39
#